data_AF-W4FX69-F1
#
_entry.id   AF-W4FX69-F1
#
_cell.length_a   1.000
_cell.length_b   1.000
_cell.length_c   1.000
_cell.angle_alpha   90.00
_cell.angle_beta   90.00
_cell.angle_gamma   90.00
#
_symmetry.space_group_name_H-M   'P 1'
#
loop_
_entity.id
_entity.type
_entity.pdbx_description
1 polymer ?
#
loop_
_entity_poly.entity_id
_entity_poly.type
_entity_poly.pdbx_seq_one_letter_code
_entity_poly.pdbx_strand_id
1 'polypeptide(L)'
;MINLSFPQVIVVPPLLIILGAVTLLNFKNLFLAITNYATARTSNEIVKTVKPALVYVKNFLEAVVGKASSFSFKLEHILLVAIIFALFAVANEISIGNDLKEKELKLLRAQAKANDNKKKD
;
A
#
# COMPACT_ATOMS: atom_id res chain seq x y z
N MET A 1 -3.60 -13.25 -16.73
CA MET A 1 -3.25 -12.13 -17.63
C MET A 1 -4.16 -10.99 -17.24
N ILE A 2 -3.58 -9.83 -16.89
CA ILE A 2 -4.35 -8.66 -16.50
C ILE A 2 -5.21 -8.28 -17.71
N ASN A 3 -6.52 -8.49 -17.64
CA ASN A 3 -7.42 -8.18 -18.75
C ASN A 3 -7.77 -6.69 -18.68
N LEU A 4 -6.79 -5.83 -18.96
CA LEU A 4 -7.00 -4.40 -19.05
C LEU A 4 -7.66 -4.08 -20.39
N SER A 5 -8.80 -3.41 -20.33
CA SER A 5 -9.42 -2.83 -21.52
C SER A 5 -8.51 -1.74 -22.10
N PHE A 6 -8.54 -1.54 -23.42
CA PHE A 6 -7.72 -0.52 -24.10
C PHE A 6 -7.80 0.88 -23.45
N PRO A 7 -8.97 1.38 -22.99
CA PRO A 7 -9.04 2.63 -22.24
C PRO A 7 -8.29 2.60 -20.90
N GLN A 8 -8.32 1.48 -20.18
CA GLN A 8 -7.62 1.35 -18.89
C GLN A 8 -6.10 1.38 -19.07
N VAL A 9 -5.56 0.80 -20.14
CA VAL A 9 -4.11 0.84 -20.40
C VAL A 9 -3.60 2.28 -20.56
N ILE A 10 -4.43 3.17 -21.11
CA ILE A 10 -4.09 4.59 -21.30
C ILE A 10 -4.31 5.39 -20.03
N VAL A 11 -5.37 5.10 -19.27
CA VAL A 11 -5.80 5.92 -18.11
C VAL A 11 -5.10 5.52 -16.81
N VAL A 12 -4.78 4.24 -16.63
CA VAL A 12 -4.17 3.73 -15.38
C VAL A 12 -2.79 4.34 -15.11
N PRO A 13 -1.85 4.43 -16.08
CA PRO A 13 -0.52 4.98 -15.78
C PRO A 13 -0.55 6.44 -15.30
N PRO A 14 -1.27 7.38 -15.94
CA PRO A 14 -1.44 8.74 -15.42
C PRO A 14 -2.06 8.77 -14.01
N LEU A 15 -3.06 7.94 -13.75
CA LEU A 15 -3.68 7.87 -12.41
C LEU A 15 -2.68 7.39 -11.35
N LEU A 16 -1.85 6.40 -11.66
CA LEU A 16 -0.82 5.92 -10.74
C LEU A 16 0.23 7.00 -10.45
N ILE A 17 0.59 7.82 -11.44
CA ILE A 17 1.49 8.97 -11.25
C ILE A 17 0.85 10.00 -10.32
N ILE A 18 -0.42 10.34 -10.54
CA ILE A 18 -1.16 11.28 -9.68
C ILE A 18 -1.24 10.74 -8.25
N LEU A 19 -1.60 9.46 -8.09
CA LEU A 19 -1.65 8.81 -6.79
C LEU A 19 -0.28 8.81 -6.11
N GLY A 20 0.80 8.51 -6.83
CA GLY A 20 2.16 8.57 -6.29
C GLY A 20 2.53 9.96 -5.80
N ALA A 21 2.15 11.01 -6.54
CA ALA A 21 2.37 12.40 -6.13
C ALA A 21 1.58 12.75 -4.86
N VAL A 22 0.30 12.37 -4.80
CA VAL A 22 -0.57 12.59 -3.62
C VAL A 22 -0.02 11.86 -2.40
N THR A 23 0.44 10.61 -2.56
CA THR A 23 1.04 9.83 -1.48
C THR A 23 2.31 10.49 -0.94
N LEU A 24 3.20 10.98 -1.83
CA LEU A 24 4.40 11.68 -1.41
C LEU A 24 4.12 13.03 -0.73
N LEU A 25 3.11 13.76 -1.19
CA LEU A 25 2.62 14.97 -0.53
C LEU A 25 2.10 14.67 0.88
N ASN A 26 1.29 13.63 1.02
CA ASN A 26 0.76 13.20 2.31
C ASN A 26 1.88 12.75 3.25
N PHE A 27 2.87 12.02 2.74
CA PHE A 27 4.05 11.63 3.50
C PHE A 27 4.84 12.85 3.99
N LYS A 28 5.08 13.84 3.12
CA LYS A 28 5.74 15.09 3.50
C LYS A 28 4.98 15.82 4.61
N ASN A 29 3.67 15.97 4.45
CA ASN A 29 2.82 16.65 5.43
C ASN A 29 2.81 15.90 6.77
N LEU A 30 2.72 14.58 6.74
CA LEU A 30 2.79 13.74 7.93
C LEU A 30 4.16 13.85 8.61
N PHE A 31 5.25 13.81 7.86
CA PHE A 31 6.60 13.92 8.42
C PHE A 31 6.84 15.29 9.08
N LEU A 32 6.36 16.36 8.45
CA LEU A 32 6.37 17.70 9.05
C LEU A 32 5.52 17.75 10.33
N ALA A 33 4.31 17.17 10.30
CA ALA A 33 3.45 17.11 11.48
C ALA A 33 4.13 16.36 12.64
N ILE A 34 4.66 15.14 12.39
CA ILE A 34 5.39 14.35 13.39
C ILE A 34 6.55 15.16 13.97
N THR A 35 7.34 15.80 13.10
CA THR A 35 8.48 16.62 13.53
C THR A 35 8.05 17.79 14.41
N ASN A 36 6.97 18.48 14.04
CA ASN A 36 6.41 19.59 14.80
C ASN A 36 5.85 19.13 16.15
N TYR A 37 5.08 18.04 16.19
CA TYR A 37 4.54 17.51 17.46
C TYR A 37 5.64 16.94 18.38
N ALA A 38 6.69 16.35 17.81
CA ALA A 38 7.84 15.85 18.56
C ALA A 38 8.68 16.99 19.17
N THR A 39 8.76 18.14 18.51
CA THR A 39 9.58 19.29 18.97
C THR A 39 8.79 20.32 19.78
N ALA A 40 7.49 20.47 19.55
CA ALA A 40 6.66 21.45 20.24
C ALA A 40 6.55 21.19 21.76
N ARG A 41 6.50 22.28 22.52
CA ARG A 41 6.23 22.26 23.96
C ARG A 41 4.70 22.16 24.15
N THR A 42 4.21 20.97 24.48
CA THR A 42 2.77 20.73 24.63
C THR A 42 2.40 20.65 26.12
N SER A 43 1.28 21.29 26.47
CA SER A 43 0.66 21.18 27.79
C SER A 43 -0.29 19.98 27.89
N ASN A 44 -0.72 19.42 26.76
CA ASN A 44 -1.66 18.30 26.70
C ASN A 44 -0.99 16.98 27.14
N GLU A 45 -1.56 16.33 28.15
CA GLU A 45 -1.04 15.09 28.74
C GLU A 45 -1.00 13.93 27.76
N ILE A 46 -2.00 13.80 26.87
CA ILE A 46 -2.03 12.74 25.86
C ILE A 46 -0.81 12.87 24.96
N VAL A 47 -0.53 14.08 24.47
CA VAL A 47 0.60 14.34 23.57
C VAL A 47 1.93 14.12 24.29
N LYS A 48 2.04 14.42 25.60
CA LYS A 48 3.25 14.09 26.39
C LYS A 48 3.52 12.59 26.44
N THR A 49 2.49 11.76 26.57
CA THR A 49 2.62 10.29 26.59
C THR A 49 3.09 9.74 25.24
N VAL A 50 2.59 10.27 24.11
CA VAL A 50 3.00 9.80 22.78
C VAL A 50 4.30 10.45 22.28
N LYS A 51 4.71 11.57 22.87
CA LYS A 51 5.92 12.32 22.48
C LYS A 51 7.19 11.48 22.35
N PRO A 52 7.57 10.60 23.30
CA PRO A 52 8.77 9.77 23.13
C PRO A 52 8.72 8.88 21.89
N ALA A 53 7.54 8.30 21.57
CA ALA A 53 7.36 7.53 20.36
C ALA A 53 7.49 8.41 19.10
N LEU A 54 6.88 9.60 19.11
CA LEU A 54 7.02 10.56 18.00
C LEU A 54 8.47 11.01 17.79
N VAL A 55 9.26 11.18 18.85
CA VAL A 55 10.69 11.51 18.75
C VAL A 55 11.47 10.35 18.12
N TYR A 56 11.17 9.10 18.50
CA TYR A 56 11.81 7.95 17.88
C TYR A 56 11.49 7.87 16.38
N VAL A 57 10.21 8.01 16.02
CA VAL A 57 9.76 8.03 14.61
C VAL A 57 10.40 9.18 13.85
N LYS A 58 10.43 10.39 14.42
CA LYS A 58 11.12 11.55 13.84
C LYS A 58 12.59 11.24 13.56
N ASN A 59 13.32 10.75 14.56
CA ASN A 59 14.76 10.50 14.42
C ASN A 59 15.05 9.41 13.39
N PHE A 60 14.22 8.35 13.35
CA PHE A 60 14.31 7.32 12.32
C PHE A 60 14.06 7.90 10.93
N LEU A 61 12.99 8.66 10.75
CA LEU A 61 12.68 9.29 9.47
C LEU A 61 13.78 10.27 9.05
N GLU A 62 14.31 11.08 9.97
CA GLU A 62 15.43 11.99 9.69
C GLU A 62 16.71 11.24 9.29
N ALA A 63 16.96 10.06 9.84
CA ALA A 63 18.09 9.22 9.46
C ALA A 63 17.95 8.61 8.07
N VAL A 64 16.74 8.26 7.64
CA VAL A 64 16.49 7.59 6.35
C VAL A 64 16.32 8.59 5.21
N VAL A 65 15.55 9.66 5.43
CA VAL A 65 15.14 10.59 4.37
C VAL A 65 15.65 12.02 4.56
N GLY A 66 16.44 12.29 5.61
CA GLY A 66 16.95 13.61 5.95
C GLY A 66 15.94 14.48 6.70
N LYS A 67 16.28 15.75 6.96
CA LYS A 67 15.43 16.65 7.76
C LYS A 67 14.07 16.87 7.09
N ALA A 68 13.00 16.88 7.89
CA ALA A 68 11.64 17.10 7.40
C ALA A 68 11.48 18.41 6.61
N SER A 69 12.15 19.48 7.04
CA SER A 69 12.12 20.78 6.35
C SER A 69 12.81 20.78 4.99
N SER A 70 13.84 19.94 4.81
CA SER A 70 14.55 19.78 3.54
C SER A 70 13.96 18.69 2.65
N PHE A 71 12.93 17.97 3.11
CA PHE A 71 12.34 16.88 2.34
C PHE A 71 11.66 17.43 1.07
N SER A 72 12.19 16.99 -0.06
CA SER A 72 11.70 17.32 -1.39
C SER A 72 11.74 16.06 -2.25
N PHE A 73 10.68 15.82 -3.00
CA PHE A 73 10.57 14.70 -3.91
C PHE A 73 10.57 15.22 -5.35
N LYS A 74 11.24 14.49 -6.24
CA LYS A 74 11.29 14.76 -7.68
C LYS A 74 10.36 13.82 -8.43
N LEU A 75 10.20 14.05 -9.74
CA LEU A 75 9.45 13.16 -10.62
C LEU A 75 9.88 11.69 -10.50
N GLU A 76 11.19 11.43 -10.36
CA GLU A 76 11.73 10.08 -10.15
C GLU A 76 11.10 9.35 -8.94
N HIS A 77 10.86 10.07 -7.84
CA HIS A 77 10.26 9.50 -6.64
C HIS A 77 8.78 9.18 -6.88
N ILE A 78 8.08 10.07 -7.60
CA ILE A 78 6.68 9.87 -7.99
C ILE A 78 6.54 8.63 -8.87
N LEU A 79 7.43 8.47 -9.85
CA LEU A 79 7.47 7.29 -10.72
C LEU A 79 7.77 6.02 -9.93
N LEU A 80 8.71 6.05 -8.98
CA LEU A 80 9.02 4.91 -8.13
C LEU A 80 7.79 4.46 -7.32
N VAL A 81 7.07 5.40 -6.70
CA VAL A 81 5.84 5.09 -5.95
C VAL A 81 4.75 4.54 -6.87
N ALA A 82 4.61 5.08 -8.08
CA ALA A 82 3.68 4.56 -9.08
C ALA A 82 4.01 3.10 -9.48
N ILE A 83 5.30 2.78 -9.65
CA ILE A 83 5.76 1.40 -9.91
C ILE A 83 5.43 0.49 -8.73
N ILE A 84 5.68 0.94 -7.49
CA ILE A 84 5.35 0.17 -6.28
C ILE A 84 3.85 -0.13 -6.23
N PHE A 85 2.98 0.85 -6.54
CA PHE A 85 1.53 0.60 -6.63
C PHE A 85 1.16 -0.41 -7.71
N ALA A 86 1.80 -0.34 -8.88
CA ALA A 86 1.59 -1.32 -9.92
C ALA A 86 1.99 -2.74 -9.46
N LEU A 87 3.12 -2.89 -8.78
CA LEU A 87 3.58 -4.17 -8.23
C LEU A 87 2.59 -4.72 -7.18
N PHE A 88 2.10 -3.87 -6.27
CA PHE A 88 1.08 -4.28 -5.30
C PHE A 88 -0.23 -4.71 -5.97
N ALA A 89 -0.67 -4.01 -7.01
CA ALA A 89 -1.85 -4.39 -7.77
C ALA A 89 -1.70 -5.78 -8.40
N VAL A 90 -0.55 -6.05 -9.04
CA VAL A 90 -0.24 -7.35 -9.64
C VAL A 90 -0.18 -8.44 -8.58
N ALA A 91 0.51 -8.19 -7.46
CA ALA A 91 0.60 -9.16 -6.37
C ALA A 91 -0.78 -9.50 -5.78
N ASN A 92 -1.64 -8.49 -5.61
CA ASN A 92 -3.00 -8.66 -5.14
C ASN A 92 -3.86 -9.48 -6.13
N GLU A 93 -3.75 -9.20 -7.43
CA GLU A 93 -4.46 -9.96 -8.47
C GLU A 93 -4.00 -11.43 -8.50
N ILE A 94 -2.70 -11.69 -8.34
CA ILE A 94 -2.17 -13.06 -8.24
C ILE A 94 -2.73 -13.78 -7.00
N SER A 95 -2.76 -13.10 -5.85
CA SER A 95 -3.30 -13.67 -4.61
C SER A 95 -4.77 -14.06 -4.76
N ILE A 96 -5.60 -13.14 -5.27
CA ILE A 96 -7.02 -13.38 -5.50
C ILE A 96 -7.22 -14.52 -6.51
N GLY A 97 -6.43 -14.54 -7.59
CA GLY A 97 -6.47 -15.61 -8.58
C GLY A 97 -6.14 -16.99 -8.01
N ASN A 98 -5.19 -17.07 -7.09
CA ASN A 98 -4.83 -18.32 -6.43
C ASN A 98 -5.94 -18.80 -5.49
N ASP A 99 -6.54 -17.90 -4.72
CA ASP A 99 -7.66 -18.23 -3.82
C ASP A 99 -8.88 -18.74 -4.60
N LEU A 100 -9.18 -18.15 -5.76
CA LEU A 100 -10.27 -18.58 -6.62
C LEU A 100 -10.02 -19.96 -7.22
N LYS A 101 -8.81 -20.22 -7.73
CA LYS A 101 -8.42 -21.55 -8.23
C LYS A 101 -8.52 -22.63 -7.16
N GLU A 102 -8.12 -22.33 -5.92
CA GLU A 102 -8.23 -23.29 -4.83
C GLU A 102 -9.70 -23.60 -4.50
N LYS A 103 -10.58 -22.59 -4.51
CA LYS A 103 -12.02 -22.76 -4.33
C LYS A 103 -12.64 -23.62 -5.43
N GLU A 104 -12.32 -23.36 -6.69
CA GLU A 104 -12.79 -24.16 -7.83
C GLU A 104 -12.33 -25.62 -7.71
N LEU A 105 -11.06 -25.85 -7.36
CA LEU A 105 -10.54 -27.21 -7.18
C LEU A 105 -11.25 -27.96 -6.04
N LYS A 106 -11.58 -27.27 -4.94
CA LYS A 106 -12.35 -27.85 -3.83
C LYS A 106 -13.77 -28.20 -4.27
N LEU A 107 -14.43 -27.34 -5.04
CA LEU A 107 -15.77 -27.60 -5.57
C LEU A 107 -15.78 -28.79 -6.54
N LEU A 108 -14.81 -28.86 -7.45
CA LEU A 108 -14.67 -29.99 -8.38
C LEU A 108 -14.42 -31.32 -7.64
N ARG A 109 -13.58 -31.31 -6.60
CA ARG A 109 -13.36 -32.49 -5.74
C ARG A 109 -14.61 -32.91 -4.98
N ALA A 110 -15.40 -31.95 -4.49
CA ALA A 110 -16.67 -32.24 -3.82
C ALA A 110 -17.70 -32.84 -4.79
N GLN A 111 -17.80 -32.30 -6.01
CA GLN A 111 -18.67 -32.84 -7.06
C GLN A 111 -18.25 -34.24 -7.50
N ALA A 112 -16.94 -34.50 -7.64
CA ALA A 112 -16.42 -35.83 -7.97
C ALA A 112 -16.77 -36.86 -6.90
N LYS A 113 -16.61 -36.52 -5.61
CA LYS A 113 -17.01 -37.40 -4.48
C LYS A 113 -18.52 -37.64 -4.45
N ALA A 114 -19.33 -36.62 -4.73
CA ALA A 114 -20.78 -36.75 -4.74
C ALA A 114 -21.27 -37.67 -5.90
N ASN A 115 -20.63 -37.58 -7.07
CA ASN A 115 -20.95 -38.45 -8.21
C ASN A 115 -20.49 -39.90 -8.02
N ASP A 116 -19.38 -40.13 -7.32
CA ASP A 116 -18.87 -41.48 -7.06
C ASP A 116 -19.73 -42.24 -6.03
N ASN A 117 -20.27 -41.54 -5.02
CA ASN A 117 -21.25 -42.12 -4.10
C ASN A 117 -22.57 -42.49 -4.79
N LYS A 118 -23.06 -41.67 -5.74
CA LYS A 118 -24.27 -41.97 -6.51
C LYS A 118 -24.16 -43.18 -7.46
N LYS A 119 -22.95 -43.65 -7.77
CA LYS A 119 -22.73 -44.84 -8.61
C LYS A 119 -22.62 -46.15 -7.82
N LYS A 120 -22.56 -46.07 -6.48
CA LYS A 120 -22.41 -47.23 -5.59
C LYS A 120 -23.74 -47.67 -4.95
N ASP A 121 -24.80 -46.91 -5.15
CA ASP A 121 -26.19 -47.25 -4.82
C ASP A 121 -26.94 -47.69 -6.09
#